data_AF-A0A925DLL3-F1
#
_entry.id   AF-A0A925DLL3-F1
#
_cell.length_a   1.000
_cell.length_b   1.000
_cell.length_c   1.000
_cell.angle_alpha   90.00
_cell.angle_beta   90.00
_cell.angle_gamma   90.00
#
_symmetry.space_group_name_H-M   'P 1'
#
loop_
_entity.id
_entity.type
_entity.pdbx_description
1 polymer ?
#
loop_
_entity_poly.entity_id
_entity_poly.type
_entity_poly.pdbx_seq_one_letter_code
_entity_poly.pdbx_strand_id
1 'polypeptide(L)'
;MKIVEIKAMRGPNYWSNYRKKLIVMKLDLEDLEEFPTNKIKGFGERLKTMFPTMISHRCSKDYEGGFFERVKEGTWMGHVIEHIALEIQTLAGMEVGFGRTRGTGTAGVYNVVFSYMEEEVGFYAAKASVKIAEALIAGTEYDLQSDIKTMREMRERFRFGPSTGSIVDEAVARNIPFIRLNNDSLVQLGYGKNQVRFRATMTDKTSSIAVDLASNKDETKRMLQEAAIPVAKGMCISHESEVE
;
A
#
# COMPACT_ATOMS: atom_id res chain seq x y z
N MET A 1 9.18 23.22 -0.14
CA MET A 1 8.39 22.44 -1.11
C MET A 1 6.99 22.34 -0.58
N LYS A 2 5.98 22.33 -1.46
CA LYS A 2 4.59 22.28 -1.03
C LYS A 2 3.82 21.20 -1.78
N ILE A 3 3.21 20.29 -1.02
CA ILE A 3 2.25 19.35 -1.56
C ILE A 3 0.96 20.10 -1.85
N VAL A 4 0.60 20.21 -3.13
CA VAL A 4 -0.64 20.85 -3.58
C VAL A 4 -1.82 19.88 -3.47
N GLU A 5 -1.60 18.63 -3.89
CA GLU A 5 -2.64 17.61 -3.92
C GLU A 5 -2.02 16.21 -3.88
N ILE A 6 -2.70 15.25 -3.25
CA ILE A 6 -2.38 13.83 -3.38
C ILE A 6 -3.67 13.09 -3.76
N LYS A 7 -3.62 12.26 -4.79
CA LYS A 7 -4.72 11.41 -5.24
C LYS A 7 -4.25 9.96 -5.41
N ALA A 8 -5.16 9.02 -5.18
CA ALA A 8 -4.94 7.61 -5.49
C ALA A 8 -5.75 7.19 -6.73
N MET A 9 -5.11 6.46 -7.63
CA MET A 9 -5.71 5.82 -8.80
C MET A 9 -5.93 4.35 -8.48
N ARG A 10 -7.14 3.83 -8.75
CA ARG A 10 -7.60 2.48 -8.37
C ARG A 10 -7.93 1.58 -9.58
N GLY A 11 -7.43 1.91 -10.77
CA GLY A 11 -7.85 1.28 -12.03
C GLY A 11 -7.11 1.85 -13.26
N PRO A 12 -7.66 1.62 -14.48
CA PRO A 12 -7.17 2.27 -15.69
C PRO A 12 -7.03 3.78 -15.47
N ASN A 13 -5.88 4.33 -15.84
CA ASN A 13 -5.55 5.72 -15.57
C ASN A 13 -4.64 6.29 -16.68
N TYR A 14 -4.50 7.61 -16.69
CA TYR A 14 -3.71 8.34 -17.67
C TYR A 14 -2.19 8.06 -17.61
N TRP A 15 -1.66 7.69 -16.44
CA TRP A 15 -0.22 7.62 -16.19
C TRP A 15 0.43 6.32 -16.66
N SER A 16 -0.34 5.24 -16.70
CA SER A 16 0.12 3.93 -17.13
C SER A 16 -1.02 3.10 -17.72
N ASN A 17 -0.74 2.43 -18.84
CA ASN A 17 -1.68 1.51 -19.49
C ASN A 17 -1.82 0.18 -18.73
N TYR A 18 -0.90 -0.14 -17.81
CA TYR A 18 -0.84 -1.45 -17.13
C TYR A 18 -0.80 -1.36 -15.61
N ARG A 19 -0.26 -0.27 -15.02
CA ARG A 19 -0.27 -0.07 -13.57
C ARG A 19 -1.56 0.60 -13.13
N LYS A 20 -2.35 -0.10 -12.29
CA LYS A 20 -3.67 0.35 -11.85
C LYS A 20 -3.67 1.09 -10.51
N LYS A 21 -2.71 0.79 -9.63
CA LYS A 21 -2.58 1.36 -8.27
C LYS A 21 -1.45 2.37 -8.24
N LEU A 22 -1.78 3.65 -8.36
CA LEU A 22 -0.81 4.74 -8.40
C LEU A 22 -1.20 5.88 -7.46
N ILE A 23 -0.24 6.41 -6.72
CA ILE A 23 -0.37 7.72 -6.08
C ILE A 23 0.08 8.77 -7.08
N VAL A 24 -0.70 9.84 -7.19
CA VAL A 24 -0.39 11.03 -8.00
C VAL A 24 -0.31 12.19 -7.04
N MET A 25 0.91 12.66 -6.78
CA MET A 25 1.17 13.81 -5.93
C MET A 25 1.52 15.01 -6.81
N LYS A 26 0.70 16.07 -6.72
CA LYS A 26 1.03 17.37 -7.31
C LYS A 26 1.91 18.12 -6.32
N LEU A 27 3.17 18.32 -6.69
CA LEU A 27 4.20 18.93 -5.86
C LEU A 27 4.68 20.23 -6.50
N ASP A 28 4.66 21.30 -5.72
CA ASP A 28 5.30 22.57 -6.04
C ASP A 28 6.69 22.59 -5.40
N LEU A 29 7.72 22.73 -6.24
CA LEU A 29 9.10 22.77 -5.78
C LEU A 29 9.47 24.12 -5.14
N GLU A 30 8.66 25.17 -5.39
CA GLU A 30 8.95 26.54 -4.95
C GLU A 30 10.37 26.94 -5.41
N ASP A 31 11.17 27.55 -4.54
CA ASP A 31 12.54 28.00 -4.89
C ASP A 31 13.45 26.85 -5.36
N LEU A 32 13.17 25.60 -4.98
CA LEU A 32 14.00 24.45 -5.36
C LEU A 32 13.93 24.11 -6.86
N GLU A 33 13.02 24.73 -7.62
CA GLU A 33 13.05 24.66 -9.08
C GLU A 33 14.41 25.12 -9.65
N GLU A 34 15.02 26.13 -9.02
CA GLU A 34 16.32 26.69 -9.43
C GLU A 34 17.52 25.95 -8.82
N PHE A 35 17.27 25.01 -7.89
CA PHE A 35 18.28 24.25 -7.15
C PHE A 35 18.14 22.74 -7.38
N PRO A 36 18.50 22.25 -8.58
CA PRO A 36 18.62 20.81 -8.81
C PRO A 36 19.67 20.19 -7.88
N THR A 37 19.61 18.87 -7.74
CA THR A 37 20.40 18.10 -6.73
C THR A 37 21.90 18.39 -6.72
N ASN A 38 22.50 18.72 -7.88
CA ASN A 38 23.92 19.03 -8.00
C ASN A 38 24.31 20.42 -7.44
N LYS A 39 23.36 21.34 -7.29
CA LYS A 39 23.57 22.64 -6.61
C LYS A 39 23.44 22.55 -5.09
N ILE A 40 22.90 21.44 -4.57
CA ILE A 40 22.69 21.24 -3.13
C ILE A 40 23.89 20.51 -2.55
N LYS A 41 24.73 21.23 -1.81
CA LYS A 41 26.00 20.71 -1.29
C LYS A 41 25.79 19.47 -0.40
N GLY A 42 26.46 18.37 -0.77
CA GLY A 42 26.46 17.11 -0.01
C GLY A 42 25.15 16.32 -0.08
N PHE A 43 24.15 16.76 -0.87
CA PHE A 43 22.86 16.08 -0.97
C PHE A 43 22.98 14.63 -1.45
N GLY A 44 23.72 14.40 -2.54
CA GLY A 44 23.88 13.07 -3.13
C GLY A 44 24.52 12.07 -2.17
N GLU A 45 25.53 12.49 -1.39
CA GLU A 45 26.17 11.64 -0.39
C GLU A 45 25.23 11.32 0.77
N ARG A 46 24.51 12.32 1.31
CA ARG A 46 23.50 12.09 2.36
C ARG A 46 22.41 11.13 1.90
N LEU A 47 21.91 11.30 0.67
CA LEU A 47 20.90 10.43 0.07
C LEU A 47 21.42 8.98 -0.05
N LYS A 48 22.66 8.81 -0.54
CA LYS A 48 23.30 7.50 -0.69
C LYS A 48 23.57 6.81 0.65
N THR A 49 23.97 7.57 1.68
CA THR A 49 24.14 7.06 3.04
C THR A 49 22.82 6.61 3.65
N MET A 50 21.74 7.37 3.44
CA MET A 50 20.42 7.05 3.98
C MET A 50 19.76 5.86 3.25
N PHE A 51 19.92 5.78 1.93
CA PHE A 51 19.32 4.75 1.08
C PHE A 51 20.37 4.03 0.22
N PRO A 52 21.21 3.17 0.82
CA PRO A 52 22.25 2.45 0.08
C PRO A 52 21.65 1.49 -0.98
N THR A 53 20.49 0.90 -0.68
CA THR A 53 19.78 -0.06 -1.56
C THR A 53 19.14 0.58 -2.79
N MET A 54 18.94 1.91 -2.78
CA MET A 54 18.43 2.67 -3.91
C MET A 54 19.37 2.64 -5.13
N ILE A 55 20.61 2.14 -4.98
CA ILE A 55 21.52 1.92 -6.11
C ILE A 55 20.92 0.96 -7.14
N SER A 56 20.10 0.03 -6.70
CA SER A 56 19.39 -0.93 -7.57
C SER A 56 18.26 -0.29 -8.39
N HIS A 57 17.83 0.94 -8.06
CA HIS A 57 16.75 1.61 -8.78
C HIS A 57 17.17 1.94 -10.21
N ARG A 58 16.48 1.30 -11.16
CA ARG A 58 16.61 1.60 -12.59
C ARG A 58 15.70 2.77 -12.92
N CYS A 59 16.30 3.92 -13.20
CA CYS A 59 15.62 5.12 -13.72
C CYS A 59 15.56 5.05 -15.26
N SER A 60 15.40 6.19 -15.94
CA SER A 60 15.44 6.33 -17.41
C SER A 60 16.71 5.78 -18.07
N LYS A 61 17.81 5.66 -17.32
CA LYS A 61 19.08 5.10 -17.81
C LYS A 61 19.04 3.55 -17.91
N ASP A 62 18.08 2.91 -17.27
CA ASP A 62 17.80 1.46 -17.33
C ASP A 62 18.96 0.52 -16.91
N TYR A 63 19.89 1.04 -16.10
CA TYR A 63 20.94 0.26 -15.44
C TYR A 63 21.14 0.66 -13.97
N GLU A 64 21.80 -0.21 -13.22
CA GLU A 64 22.09 -0.04 -11.80
C GLU A 64 22.97 1.18 -11.53
N GLY A 65 22.62 1.99 -10.53
CA GLY A 65 23.32 3.24 -10.20
C GLY A 65 22.95 4.42 -11.11
N GLY A 66 22.18 4.19 -12.17
CA GLY A 66 21.76 5.25 -13.09
C GLY A 66 20.98 6.39 -12.43
N PHE A 67 20.24 6.11 -11.35
CA PHE A 67 19.60 7.15 -10.54
C PHE A 67 20.61 8.07 -9.84
N PHE A 68 21.62 7.52 -9.14
CA PHE A 68 22.64 8.33 -8.46
C PHE A 68 23.49 9.13 -9.45
N GLU A 69 23.69 8.63 -10.67
CA GLU A 69 24.33 9.40 -11.73
C GLU A 69 23.49 10.63 -12.12
N ARG A 70 22.15 10.50 -12.25
CA ARG A 70 21.25 11.64 -12.47
C ARG A 70 21.26 12.62 -11.30
N VAL A 71 21.36 12.14 -10.07
CA VAL A 71 21.49 12.98 -8.87
C VAL A 71 22.79 13.80 -8.93
N LYS A 72 23.89 13.19 -9.38
CA LYS A 72 25.18 13.88 -9.56
C LYS A 72 25.17 14.88 -10.72
N GLU A 73 24.54 14.54 -11.84
CA GLU A 73 24.34 15.45 -12.98
C GLU A 73 23.49 16.67 -12.62
N GLY A 74 22.51 16.48 -11.73
CA GLY A 74 21.49 17.46 -11.40
C GLY A 74 20.13 17.02 -11.90
N THR A 75 19.26 16.62 -10.97
CA THR A 75 17.86 16.31 -11.24
C THR A 75 16.95 17.10 -10.30
N TRP A 76 15.67 17.19 -10.63
CA TRP A 76 14.69 17.95 -9.85
C TRP A 76 14.18 17.12 -8.67
N MET A 77 13.78 17.81 -7.60
CA MET A 77 13.40 17.16 -6.35
C MET A 77 12.15 16.29 -6.49
N GLY A 78 11.24 16.59 -7.42
CA GLY A 78 10.09 15.73 -7.71
C GLY A 78 10.50 14.30 -8.13
N HIS A 79 11.56 14.18 -8.93
CA HIS A 79 12.10 12.89 -9.34
C HIS A 79 12.83 12.17 -8.20
N VAL A 80 13.49 12.90 -7.29
CA VAL A 80 14.10 12.29 -6.11
C VAL A 80 13.04 11.77 -5.14
N ILE A 81 12.00 12.56 -4.90
CA ILE A 81 10.87 12.21 -4.03
C ILE A 81 10.15 10.96 -4.54
N GLU A 82 10.00 10.81 -5.85
CA GLU A 82 9.49 9.56 -6.46
C GLU A 82 10.31 8.34 -6.02
N HIS A 83 11.64 8.41 -6.14
CA HIS A 83 12.53 7.32 -5.76
C HIS A 83 12.53 7.06 -4.25
N ILE A 84 12.48 8.11 -3.43
CA ILE A 84 12.36 7.98 -1.96
C ILE A 84 11.03 7.29 -1.61
N ALA A 85 9.91 7.71 -2.22
CA ALA A 85 8.59 7.13 -1.95
C ALA A 85 8.51 5.63 -2.32
N LEU A 86 9.18 5.23 -3.40
CA LEU A 86 9.31 3.81 -3.77
C LEU A 86 10.20 3.06 -2.78
N GLU A 87 11.36 3.62 -2.44
CA GLU A 87 12.34 2.94 -1.58
C GLU A 87 11.80 2.71 -0.16
N ILE A 88 11.17 3.70 0.47
CA ILE A 88 10.62 3.53 1.82
C ILE A 88 9.49 2.48 1.86
N GLN A 89 8.72 2.34 0.78
CA GLN A 89 7.73 1.27 0.65
C GLN A 89 8.40 -0.10 0.55
N THR A 90 9.45 -0.22 -0.27
CA THR A 90 10.25 -1.44 -0.41
C THR A 90 10.89 -1.86 0.92
N LEU A 91 11.48 -0.92 1.66
CA LEU A 91 12.05 -1.16 2.99
C LEU A 91 10.99 -1.57 4.03
N ALA A 92 9.75 -1.08 3.87
CA ALA A 92 8.58 -1.52 4.64
C ALA A 92 7.99 -2.87 4.16
N GLY A 93 8.63 -3.53 3.19
CA GLY A 93 8.26 -4.85 2.69
C GLY A 93 7.11 -4.85 1.67
N MET A 94 6.85 -3.71 1.03
CA MET A 94 5.89 -3.58 -0.06
C MET A 94 6.63 -3.45 -1.38
N GLU A 95 6.54 -4.48 -2.21
CA GLU A 95 7.21 -4.50 -3.51
C GLU A 95 6.51 -3.54 -4.49
N VAL A 96 7.14 -2.38 -4.71
CA VAL A 96 6.70 -1.35 -5.65
C VAL A 96 7.90 -0.90 -6.47
N GLY A 97 7.68 -0.48 -7.72
CA GLY A 97 8.80 -0.14 -8.60
C GLY A 97 8.45 0.68 -9.83
N PHE A 98 7.21 1.15 -9.95
CA PHE A 98 6.83 2.06 -11.02
C PHE A 98 6.80 3.49 -10.50
N GLY A 99 7.61 4.36 -11.10
CA GLY A 99 7.64 5.79 -10.84
C GLY A 99 7.60 6.58 -12.15
N ARG A 100 7.02 7.78 -12.10
CA ARG A 100 7.06 8.75 -13.19
C ARG A 100 6.80 10.18 -12.69
N THR A 101 7.74 11.07 -12.98
CA THR A 101 7.61 12.50 -12.68
C THR A 101 7.46 13.30 -13.97
N ARG A 102 6.41 14.13 -14.05
CA ARG A 102 6.10 14.97 -15.23
C ARG A 102 5.65 16.36 -14.80
N GLY A 103 6.09 17.40 -15.50
CA GLY A 103 5.60 18.77 -15.29
C GLY A 103 4.10 18.88 -15.55
N THR A 104 3.45 19.84 -14.89
CA THR A 104 2.01 20.10 -15.04
C THR A 104 1.67 21.12 -16.13
N GLY A 105 2.69 21.74 -16.73
CA GLY A 105 2.56 22.92 -17.59
C GLY A 105 2.76 24.25 -16.83
N THR A 106 2.60 24.24 -15.51
CA THR A 106 3.01 25.34 -14.63
C THR A 106 4.46 25.13 -14.20
N ALA A 107 5.30 26.16 -14.35
CA ALA A 107 6.71 26.11 -13.93
C ALA A 107 6.83 25.79 -12.44
N GLY A 108 7.82 24.96 -12.05
CA GLY A 108 8.02 24.52 -10.67
C GLY A 108 7.05 23.46 -10.15
N VAL A 109 5.98 23.13 -10.90
CA VAL A 109 4.91 22.24 -10.42
C VAL A 109 4.87 20.93 -11.21
N TYR A 110 5.03 19.81 -10.49
CA TYR A 110 5.16 18.48 -11.04
C TYR A 110 4.09 17.52 -10.52
N ASN A 111 3.67 16.59 -11.38
CA ASN A 111 3.01 15.36 -10.97
C ASN A 111 4.09 14.31 -10.69
N VAL A 112 4.26 13.96 -9.43
CA VAL A 112 5.10 12.86 -8.95
C VAL A 112 4.19 11.63 -8.80
N VAL A 113 4.37 10.65 -9.68
CA VAL A 113 3.52 9.47 -9.74
C VAL A 113 4.32 8.24 -9.34
N PHE A 114 3.79 7.43 -8.43
CA PHE A 114 4.45 6.18 -8.04
C PHE A 114 3.45 5.08 -7.66
N SER A 115 3.83 3.82 -7.83
CA SER A 115 3.00 2.68 -7.47
C SER A 115 2.90 2.49 -5.96
N TYR A 116 1.74 2.00 -5.51
CA TYR A 116 1.50 1.60 -4.13
C TYR A 116 0.95 0.17 -4.05
N MET A 117 1.21 -0.51 -2.93
CA MET A 117 0.59 -1.80 -2.60
C MET A 117 -0.73 -1.58 -1.84
N GLU A 118 -0.64 -0.89 -0.70
CA GLU A 118 -1.75 -0.45 0.13
C GLU A 118 -1.93 1.08 0.04
N GLU A 119 -3.16 1.53 -0.21
CA GLU A 119 -3.44 2.92 -0.57
C GLU A 119 -3.07 3.92 0.53
N GLU A 120 -3.48 3.63 1.76
CA GLU A 120 -3.18 4.46 2.93
C GLU A 120 -1.66 4.58 3.16
N VAL A 121 -0.92 3.51 2.87
CA VAL A 121 0.54 3.52 2.96
C VAL A 121 1.16 4.34 1.83
N GLY A 122 0.57 4.33 0.63
CA GLY A 122 0.96 5.22 -0.46
C GLY A 122 0.79 6.71 -0.13
N PHE A 123 -0.33 7.09 0.51
CA PHE A 123 -0.53 8.45 1.00
C PHE A 123 0.49 8.85 2.07
N TYR A 124 0.82 7.92 2.98
CA TYR A 124 1.87 8.14 3.96
C TYR A 124 3.23 8.34 3.28
N ALA A 125 3.60 7.45 2.34
CA ALA A 125 4.85 7.50 1.61
C ALA A 125 5.02 8.80 0.81
N ALA A 126 3.95 9.33 0.21
CA ALA A 126 3.97 10.63 -0.45
C ALA A 126 4.38 11.77 0.50
N LYS A 127 3.84 11.79 1.72
CA LYS A 127 4.15 12.83 2.72
C LYS A 127 5.54 12.63 3.32
N ALA A 128 5.87 11.39 3.68
CA ALA A 128 7.16 11.03 4.28
C ALA A 128 8.32 11.32 3.31
N SER A 129 8.18 10.97 2.03
CA SER A 129 9.22 11.22 1.03
C SER A 129 9.57 12.70 0.85
N VAL A 130 8.57 13.61 0.94
CA VAL A 130 8.82 15.06 0.94
C VAL A 130 9.59 15.48 2.19
N LYS A 131 9.16 15.04 3.39
CA LYS A 131 9.84 15.35 4.65
C LYS A 131 11.29 14.84 4.68
N ILE A 132 11.52 13.63 4.19
CA ILE A 132 12.85 13.04 4.04
C ILE A 132 13.70 13.89 3.11
N ALA A 133 13.16 14.27 1.95
CA ALA A 133 13.87 15.13 1.01
C ALA A 133 14.24 16.49 1.64
N GLU A 134 13.32 17.12 2.38
CA GLU A 134 13.57 18.37 3.09
C GLU A 134 14.69 18.23 4.14
N ALA A 135 14.68 17.16 4.94
CA ALA A 135 15.74 16.88 5.90
C ALA A 135 17.10 16.63 5.22
N LEU A 136 17.10 15.90 4.10
CA LEU A 136 18.30 15.68 3.29
C LEU A 136 18.82 16.98 2.68
N ILE A 137 17.95 17.92 2.27
CA ILE A 137 18.36 19.23 1.77
C ILE A 137 18.98 20.06 2.90
N ALA A 138 18.32 20.12 4.06
CA ALA A 138 18.77 20.86 5.23
C ALA A 138 20.03 20.25 5.88
N GLY A 139 20.31 18.97 5.63
CA GLY A 139 21.41 18.24 6.28
C GLY A 139 21.12 17.91 7.75
N THR A 140 19.85 17.82 8.12
CA THR A 140 19.40 17.48 9.47
C THR A 140 19.21 15.98 9.62
N GLU A 141 19.30 15.47 10.85
CA GLU A 141 18.98 14.08 11.14
C GLU A 141 17.49 13.77 10.86
N TYR A 142 17.22 12.54 10.43
CA TYR A 142 15.87 12.06 10.13
C TYR A 142 15.70 10.61 10.61
N ASP A 143 14.65 10.35 11.39
CA ASP A 143 14.33 9.00 11.87
C ASP A 143 13.56 8.20 10.82
N LEU A 144 14.29 7.65 9.85
CA LEU A 144 13.74 6.79 8.81
C LEU A 144 13.12 5.50 9.38
N GLN A 145 13.63 4.98 10.50
CA GLN A 145 13.17 3.71 11.06
C GLN A 145 11.76 3.83 11.65
N SER A 146 11.43 4.98 12.25
CA SER A 146 10.07 5.27 12.72
C SER A 146 9.04 5.26 11.57
N ASP A 147 9.38 5.85 10.43
CA ASP A 147 8.53 5.82 9.24
C ASP A 147 8.34 4.40 8.71
N ILE A 148 9.43 3.63 8.56
CA ILE A 148 9.36 2.24 8.10
C ILE A 148 8.50 1.39 9.04
N LYS A 149 8.65 1.55 10.35
CA LYS A 149 7.83 0.85 11.35
C LYS A 149 6.36 1.22 11.21
N THR A 150 6.05 2.51 11.12
CA THR A 150 4.68 3.00 10.94
C THR A 150 4.05 2.43 9.66
N MET A 151 4.79 2.43 8.56
CA MET A 151 4.32 1.88 7.28
C MET A 151 4.07 0.36 7.35
N ARG A 152 4.88 -0.40 8.10
CA ARG A 152 4.65 -1.84 8.34
C ARG A 152 3.38 -2.08 9.14
N GLU A 153 3.16 -1.32 10.21
CA GLU A 153 1.94 -1.42 11.02
C GLU A 153 0.68 -1.06 10.22
N MET A 154 0.77 -0.01 9.40
CA MET A 154 -0.31 0.37 8.48
C MET A 154 -0.58 -0.72 7.46
N ARG A 155 0.47 -1.30 6.84
CA ARG A 155 0.33 -2.40 5.90
C ARG A 155 -0.40 -3.58 6.53
N GLU A 156 -0.03 -4.01 7.73
CA GLU A 156 -0.70 -5.14 8.41
C GLU A 156 -2.15 -4.82 8.79
N ARG A 157 -2.45 -3.58 9.15
CA ARG A 157 -3.83 -3.14 9.42
C ARG A 157 -4.70 -3.13 8.17
N PHE A 158 -4.15 -2.69 7.05
CA PHE A 158 -4.92 -2.48 5.83
C PHE A 158 -4.91 -3.69 4.91
N ARG A 159 -3.88 -4.54 4.85
CA ARG A 159 -3.86 -5.70 3.96
C ARG A 159 -5.05 -6.64 4.19
N PHE A 160 -5.37 -7.44 3.18
CA PHE A 160 -6.29 -8.55 3.39
C PHE A 160 -5.67 -9.61 4.32
N GLY A 161 -6.51 -10.15 5.21
CA GLY A 161 -6.18 -11.36 5.96
C GLY A 161 -5.95 -12.56 5.03
N PRO A 162 -5.34 -13.66 5.51
CA PRO A 162 -4.87 -14.76 4.67
C PRO A 162 -5.97 -15.36 3.79
N SER A 163 -7.13 -15.68 4.38
CA SER A 163 -8.25 -16.29 3.63
C SER A 163 -8.81 -15.35 2.55
N THR A 164 -9.05 -14.07 2.89
CA THR A 164 -9.53 -13.09 1.91
C THR A 164 -8.49 -12.86 0.81
N GLY A 165 -7.21 -12.75 1.20
CA GLY A 165 -6.09 -12.57 0.29
C GLY A 165 -6.01 -13.69 -0.73
N SER A 166 -6.04 -14.96 -0.30
CA SER A 166 -6.02 -16.11 -1.21
C SER A 166 -7.15 -16.09 -2.25
N ILE A 167 -8.37 -15.70 -1.85
CA ILE A 167 -9.51 -15.60 -2.79
C ILE A 167 -9.28 -14.46 -3.79
N VAL A 168 -8.77 -13.31 -3.31
CA VAL A 168 -8.47 -12.16 -4.18
C VAL A 168 -7.33 -12.48 -5.15
N ASP A 169 -6.26 -13.11 -4.69
CA ASP A 169 -5.11 -13.48 -5.52
C ASP A 169 -5.52 -14.46 -6.62
N GLU A 170 -6.33 -15.47 -6.29
CA GLU A 170 -6.88 -16.41 -7.26
C GLU A 170 -7.84 -15.72 -8.25
N ALA A 171 -8.66 -14.77 -7.78
CA ALA A 171 -9.52 -13.97 -8.66
C ALA A 171 -8.67 -13.16 -9.66
N VAL A 172 -7.58 -12.52 -9.19
CA VAL A 172 -6.64 -11.79 -10.05
C VAL A 172 -5.98 -12.73 -11.07
N ALA A 173 -5.54 -13.92 -10.65
CA ALA A 173 -4.95 -14.92 -11.55
C ALA A 173 -5.91 -15.36 -12.67
N ARG A 174 -7.22 -15.37 -12.40
CA ARG A 174 -8.29 -15.68 -13.37
C ARG A 174 -8.77 -14.47 -14.15
N ASN A 175 -8.12 -13.31 -14.04
CA ASN A 175 -8.54 -12.04 -14.63
C ASN A 175 -9.94 -11.59 -14.17
N ILE A 176 -10.36 -11.98 -12.96
CA ILE A 176 -11.60 -11.52 -12.35
C ILE A 176 -11.29 -10.22 -11.59
N PRO A 177 -11.94 -9.10 -11.93
CA PRO A 177 -11.72 -7.84 -11.24
C PRO A 177 -12.29 -7.92 -9.82
N PHE A 178 -11.68 -7.17 -8.90
CA PHE A 178 -12.20 -7.04 -7.54
C PHE A 178 -12.21 -5.58 -7.09
N ILE A 179 -13.12 -5.28 -6.16
CA ILE A 179 -13.24 -4.00 -5.48
C ILE A 179 -13.27 -4.27 -3.98
N ARG A 180 -12.40 -3.61 -3.23
CA ARG A 180 -12.54 -3.56 -1.78
C ARG A 180 -13.62 -2.55 -1.42
N LEU A 181 -14.66 -3.00 -0.71
CA LEU A 181 -15.80 -2.17 -0.36
C LEU A 181 -15.64 -1.46 0.99
N ASN A 182 -14.83 -2.00 1.91
CA ASN A 182 -14.55 -1.38 3.20
C ASN A 182 -13.21 -1.84 3.80
N ASN A 183 -12.90 -1.38 5.02
CA ASN A 183 -11.70 -1.78 5.74
C ASN A 183 -11.79 -3.20 6.35
N ASP A 184 -12.99 -3.71 6.64
CA ASP A 184 -13.24 -5.02 7.27
C ASP A 184 -13.29 -6.19 6.27
N SER A 185 -12.44 -6.15 5.23
CA SER A 185 -12.31 -7.22 4.24
C SER A 185 -13.63 -7.60 3.52
N LEU A 186 -14.56 -6.67 3.36
CA LEU A 186 -15.68 -6.84 2.44
C LEU A 186 -15.18 -6.58 1.01
N VAL A 187 -15.30 -7.58 0.16
CA VAL A 187 -14.79 -7.55 -1.21
C VAL A 187 -15.91 -7.90 -2.18
N GLN A 188 -15.90 -7.24 -3.32
CA GLN A 188 -16.70 -7.58 -4.49
C GLN A 188 -15.79 -8.16 -5.57
N LEU A 189 -16.16 -9.30 -6.14
CA LEU A 189 -15.61 -9.85 -7.36
C LEU A 189 -16.55 -9.54 -8.53
N GLY A 190 -16.02 -9.26 -9.71
CA GLY A 190 -16.81 -9.00 -10.91
C GLY A 190 -17.57 -7.67 -10.89
N TYR A 191 -18.31 -7.44 -11.98
CA TYR A 191 -19.09 -6.23 -12.21
C TYR A 191 -20.53 -6.52 -12.62
N GLY A 192 -21.42 -5.56 -12.37
CA GLY A 192 -22.81 -5.60 -12.82
C GLY A 192 -23.54 -6.85 -12.33
N LYS A 193 -24.27 -7.52 -13.23
CA LYS A 193 -25.04 -8.74 -12.90
C LYS A 193 -24.19 -9.94 -12.47
N ASN A 194 -22.89 -9.93 -12.77
CA ASN A 194 -21.96 -11.00 -12.43
C ASN A 194 -21.15 -10.69 -11.16
N GLN A 195 -21.52 -9.64 -10.41
CA GLN A 195 -20.83 -9.30 -9.19
C GLN A 195 -21.17 -10.30 -8.07
N VAL A 196 -20.16 -10.72 -7.30
CA VAL A 196 -20.30 -11.56 -6.11
C VAL A 196 -19.64 -10.85 -4.95
N ARG A 197 -20.31 -10.79 -3.81
CA ARG A 197 -19.75 -10.18 -2.59
C ARG A 197 -19.37 -11.25 -1.58
N PHE A 198 -18.24 -11.05 -0.93
CA PHE A 198 -17.78 -11.96 0.11
C PHE A 198 -17.02 -11.20 1.21
N ARG A 199 -16.99 -11.79 2.40
CA ARG A 199 -16.20 -11.33 3.54
C ARG A 199 -15.57 -12.54 4.21
N ALA A 200 -14.26 -12.49 4.42
CA ALA A 200 -13.48 -13.66 4.85
C ALA A 200 -13.73 -14.84 3.89
N THR A 201 -14.47 -15.86 4.33
CA THR A 201 -14.86 -17.03 3.53
C THR A 201 -16.37 -17.14 3.28
N MET A 202 -17.17 -16.18 3.74
CA MET A 202 -18.62 -16.14 3.53
C MET A 202 -18.94 -15.38 2.25
N THR A 203 -19.85 -15.93 1.44
CA THR A 203 -20.29 -15.34 0.17
C THR A 203 -21.73 -14.86 0.25
N ASP A 204 -22.22 -14.20 -0.78
CA ASP A 204 -23.63 -13.86 -0.95
C ASP A 204 -24.59 -15.07 -0.98
N LYS A 205 -24.06 -16.30 -1.13
CA LYS A 205 -24.83 -17.55 -1.03
C LYS A 205 -24.85 -18.14 0.39
N THR A 206 -24.09 -17.58 1.33
CA THR A 206 -24.07 -18.05 2.71
C THR A 206 -25.32 -17.50 3.43
N SER A 207 -26.22 -18.40 3.85
CA SER A 207 -27.44 -18.03 4.60
C SER A 207 -27.09 -17.38 5.95
N SER A 208 -27.77 -16.30 6.31
CA SER A 208 -27.61 -15.66 7.63
C SER A 208 -27.90 -16.64 8.77
N ILE A 209 -28.94 -17.46 8.62
CA ILE A 209 -29.31 -18.49 9.62
C ILE A 209 -28.16 -19.50 9.79
N ALA A 210 -27.49 -19.88 8.70
CA ALA A 210 -26.35 -20.81 8.77
C ALA A 210 -25.15 -20.19 9.50
N VAL A 211 -24.90 -18.89 9.34
CA VAL A 211 -23.85 -18.15 10.07
C VAL A 211 -24.17 -18.11 11.57
N ASP A 212 -25.42 -17.81 11.93
CA ASP A 212 -25.86 -17.74 13.32
C ASP A 212 -25.74 -19.11 13.99
N LEU A 213 -26.20 -20.17 13.33
CA LEU A 213 -26.08 -21.54 13.82
C LEU A 213 -24.61 -21.95 13.98
N ALA A 214 -23.77 -21.73 12.98
CA ALA A 214 -22.35 -22.07 13.03
C ALA A 214 -21.57 -21.31 14.11
N SER A 215 -22.04 -20.11 14.47
CA SER A 215 -21.46 -19.30 15.55
C SER A 215 -21.92 -19.78 16.94
N ASN A 216 -23.05 -20.49 17.03
CA ASN A 216 -23.55 -21.11 18.24
C ASN A 216 -23.04 -22.56 18.38
N LYS A 217 -22.08 -22.76 19.27
CA LYS A 217 -21.45 -24.07 19.50
C LYS A 217 -22.45 -25.13 19.98
N ASP A 218 -23.41 -24.77 20.82
CA ASP A 218 -24.35 -25.72 21.41
C ASP A 218 -25.39 -26.17 20.38
N GLU A 219 -25.97 -25.22 19.64
CA GLU A 219 -26.90 -25.54 18.54
C GLU A 219 -26.22 -26.32 17.42
N THR A 220 -25.00 -25.95 17.04
CA THR A 220 -24.21 -26.72 16.05
C THR A 220 -23.99 -28.15 16.52
N LYS A 221 -23.58 -28.35 17.77
CA LYS A 221 -23.38 -29.71 18.33
C LYS A 221 -24.67 -30.51 18.36
N ARG A 222 -25.78 -29.90 18.77
CA ARG A 222 -27.11 -30.54 18.79
C ARG A 222 -27.51 -31.02 17.41
N MET A 223 -27.42 -30.16 16.40
CA MET A 223 -27.76 -30.51 15.00
C MET A 223 -26.88 -31.64 14.45
N LEU A 224 -25.58 -31.60 14.71
CA LEU A 224 -24.65 -32.65 14.28
C LEU A 224 -24.95 -33.99 14.98
N GLN A 225 -25.25 -33.96 16.29
CA GLN A 225 -25.59 -35.15 17.06
C GLN A 225 -26.91 -35.79 16.60
N GLU A 226 -27.94 -34.98 16.30
CA GLU A 226 -29.21 -35.45 15.71
C GLU A 226 -29.01 -36.11 14.35
N ALA A 227 -28.02 -35.63 13.57
CA ALA A 227 -27.58 -36.24 12.32
C ALA A 227 -26.62 -37.44 12.49
N ALA A 228 -26.42 -37.93 13.73
CA ALA A 228 -25.51 -39.01 14.09
C ALA A 228 -24.01 -38.74 13.75
N ILE A 229 -23.61 -37.47 13.67
CA ILE A 229 -22.21 -37.06 13.49
C ILE A 229 -21.55 -36.91 14.87
N PRO A 230 -20.39 -37.56 15.14
CA PRO A 230 -19.72 -37.45 16.42
C PRO A 230 -19.31 -36.02 16.77
N VAL A 231 -19.65 -35.58 17.98
CA VAL A 231 -19.27 -34.27 18.53
C VAL A 231 -18.66 -34.41 19.93
N ALA A 232 -17.81 -33.47 20.31
CA ALA A 232 -17.21 -33.43 21.64
C ALA A 232 -18.26 -33.12 22.72
N LYS A 233 -18.33 -33.97 23.74
CA LYS A 233 -19.17 -33.76 24.93
C LYS A 233 -18.74 -32.49 25.67
N GLY A 234 -19.72 -31.79 26.22
CA GLY A 234 -19.51 -30.58 27.02
C GLY A 234 -20.80 -29.76 27.07
N MET A 235 -20.94 -28.92 28.08
CA MET A 235 -22.08 -28.02 28.27
C MET A 235 -21.57 -26.59 28.50
N CYS A 236 -22.37 -25.60 28.12
CA CYS A 236 -22.13 -24.22 28.53
C CYS A 236 -22.60 -24.05 29.97
N ILE A 237 -21.73 -23.53 30.83
CA ILE A 237 -22.08 -23.12 32.18
C ILE A 237 -22.34 -21.62 32.20
N SER A 238 -23.41 -21.21 32.87
CA SER A 238 -23.73 -19.80 33.11
C SER A 238 -23.27 -19.35 34.49
N HIS A 239 -23.13 -20.29 35.43
CA HIS A 239 -22.71 -20.02 36.80
C HIS A 239 -21.58 -20.94 37.23
N GLU A 240 -20.67 -20.43 38.05
CA GLU A 240 -19.54 -21.21 38.59
C GLU A 240 -20.03 -22.41 39.42
N SER A 241 -21.19 -22.31 40.06
CA SER A 241 -21.83 -23.40 40.82
C SER A 241 -22.22 -24.61 39.97
N GLU A 242 -22.21 -24.49 38.64
CA GLU A 242 -22.51 -25.58 37.69
C GLU A 242 -21.25 -26.39 37.33
N VAL A 243 -20.07 -26.02 37.86
CA VAL A 243 -18.84 -26.80 37.77
C VAL A 243 -18.80 -27.79 38.93
N GLU A 244 -18.97 -29.09 38.62
CA GLU A 244 -18.73 -30.21 39.55
C GLU A 244 -17.26 -30.64 39.55
#